data_AF-A0A6L6HV49-F1
#
_entry.id   AF-A0A6L6HV49-F1
#
_cell.length_a   1.000
_cell.length_b   1.000
_cell.length_c   1.000
_cell.angle_alpha   90.00
_cell.angle_beta   90.00
_cell.angle_gamma   90.00
#
_symmetry.space_group_name_H-M   'P 1'
#
loop_
_entity.id
_entity.type
_entity.pdbx_description
1 polymer ?
#
loop_
_entity_poly.entity_id
_entity_poly.type
_entity_poly.pdbx_seq_one_letter_code
_entity_poly.pdbx_strand_id
1 'polypeptide(L)'
;IQPALDIIRTVNSKSVKFLYCAPHTFYFGDDTAAMLREAADVLAHVHVGDTFNHKASSGLRYILNPPGTQARVHQHLDIGQGEVPWDDFFGTLAAIGFDGIMTACVFAWEDRADHSGRFMRAEMQKYIDQYWK
;
A
#
# COMPACT_ATOMS: atom_id res chain seq x y z
N ILE A 1 2.59 -0.27 12.14
CA ILE A 1 3.65 -1.15 11.56
C ILE A 1 4.71 -1.64 12.56
N GLN A 2 4.75 -1.12 13.79
CA GLN A 2 5.89 -1.27 14.72
C GLN A 2 6.37 -2.71 14.99
N PRO A 3 5.51 -3.71 15.28
CA PRO A 3 6.01 -5.06 15.59
C PRO A 3 6.82 -5.67 14.46
N ALA A 4 6.51 -5.36 13.20
CA ALA A 4 7.25 -5.86 12.06
C ALA A 4 8.64 -5.23 11.95
N LEU A 5 8.75 -3.91 12.18
CA LEU A 5 10.03 -3.20 12.14
C LEU A 5 10.94 -3.64 13.29
N ASP A 6 10.38 -3.81 14.49
CA ASP A 6 11.12 -4.27 15.66
C ASP A 6 11.72 -5.66 15.43
N ILE A 7 10.95 -6.58 14.83
CA ILE A 7 11.44 -7.92 14.47
C ILE A 7 12.61 -7.81 13.50
N ILE A 8 12.48 -7.01 12.43
CA ILE A 8 13.53 -6.85 11.40
C ILE A 8 14.81 -6.26 12.03
N ARG A 9 14.67 -5.19 12.81
CA ARG A 9 15.78 -4.53 13.49
C ARG A 9 16.43 -5.45 14.54
N THR A 10 15.65 -6.27 15.23
CA THR A 10 16.15 -7.28 16.18
C THR A 10 16.93 -8.39 15.50
N VAL A 11 16.45 -8.89 14.36
CA VAL A 11 17.16 -9.89 13.55
C VAL A 11 18.52 -9.35 13.07
N ASN A 12 18.63 -8.03 12.86
CA ASN A 12 19.87 -7.31 12.55
C ASN A 12 20.68 -7.93 11.40
N SER A 13 19.97 -8.40 10.37
CA SER A 13 20.57 -9.00 9.17
C SER A 13 20.28 -8.15 7.95
N LYS A 14 21.30 -7.92 7.11
CA LYS A 14 21.14 -7.22 5.84
C LYS A 14 20.21 -7.95 4.87
N SER A 15 20.00 -9.25 5.07
CA SER A 15 19.14 -10.10 4.23
C SER A 15 17.66 -10.05 4.61
N VAL A 16 17.30 -9.40 5.71
CA VAL A 16 15.91 -9.26 6.17
C VAL A 16 15.52 -7.79 6.11
N LYS A 17 14.52 -7.49 5.28
CA LYS A 17 14.07 -6.13 4.98
C LYS A 17 12.56 -6.05 5.03
N PHE A 18 12.06 -4.83 5.07
CA PHE A 18 10.63 -4.55 5.17
C PHE A 18 10.00 -4.34 3.81
N LEU A 19 8.78 -4.87 3.67
CA LEU A 19 7.88 -4.59 2.57
C LEU A 19 6.69 -3.80 3.10
N TYR A 20 6.44 -2.62 2.56
CA TYR A 20 5.23 -1.86 2.85
C TYR A 20 4.14 -2.16 1.83
N CYS A 21 2.97 -2.62 2.27
CA CYS A 21 1.84 -2.95 1.40
C CYS A 21 0.78 -1.85 1.49
N ALA A 22 0.64 -1.03 0.45
CA ALA A 22 -0.28 0.12 0.44
C ALA A 22 -1.76 -0.26 0.72
N PRO A 23 -2.29 -1.39 0.20
CA PRO A 23 -3.62 -1.89 0.56
C PRO A 23 -3.84 -2.18 2.06
N HIS A 24 -2.78 -2.25 2.87
CA HIS A 24 -2.87 -2.53 4.30
C HIS A 24 -2.77 -1.28 5.17
N THR A 25 -2.58 -0.10 4.56
CA THR A 25 -2.40 1.20 5.23
C THR A 25 -3.44 1.42 6.33
N PHE A 26 -4.73 1.35 6.01
CA PHE A 26 -5.79 1.67 6.96
C PHE A 26 -5.92 0.70 8.13
N TYR A 27 -5.35 -0.50 8.02
CA TYR A 27 -5.28 -1.44 9.14
C TYR A 27 -4.14 -1.08 10.11
N PHE A 28 -3.05 -0.51 9.60
CA PHE A 28 -1.90 -0.13 10.41
C PHE A 28 -2.02 1.25 11.06
N GLY A 29 -2.70 2.19 10.41
CA GLY A 29 -2.84 3.56 10.88
C GLY A 29 -3.45 4.48 9.82
N ASP A 30 -3.44 5.78 10.10
CA ASP A 30 -4.02 6.81 9.21
C ASP A 30 -2.96 7.72 8.57
N ASP A 31 -1.69 7.63 8.99
CA ASP A 31 -0.60 8.46 8.48
C ASP A 31 0.41 7.63 7.68
N THR A 32 0.16 7.57 6.36
CA THR A 32 1.02 6.85 5.41
C THR A 32 2.44 7.40 5.39
N ALA A 33 2.60 8.72 5.46
CA ALA A 33 3.89 9.36 5.38
C ALA A 33 4.74 9.06 6.62
N ALA A 34 4.16 9.15 7.82
CA ALA A 34 4.85 8.78 9.06
C ALA A 34 5.27 7.31 9.06
N MET A 35 4.39 6.41 8.62
CA MET A 35 4.70 4.98 8.53
C MET A 35 5.85 4.68 7.56
N LEU A 36 5.89 5.32 6.39
CA LEU A 36 6.99 5.13 5.43
C LEU A 36 8.32 5.69 5.95
N ARG A 37 8.30 6.88 6.56
CA ARG A 37 9.50 7.47 7.18
C ARG A 37 10.06 6.59 8.30
N GLU A 38 9.18 6.04 9.13
CA GLU A 38 9.58 5.15 10.21
C GLU A 38 10.23 3.85 9.71
N ALA A 39 9.86 3.38 8.52
CA ALA A 39 10.43 2.18 7.91
C ALA A 39 11.67 2.43 7.03
N ALA A 40 12.08 3.68 6.82
CA ALA A 40 12.99 4.07 5.75
C ALA A 40 14.35 3.33 5.74
N ASP A 41 14.90 3.02 6.92
CA ASP A 41 16.19 2.32 7.09
C ASP A 41 16.17 0.86 6.64
N VAL A 42 14.98 0.24 6.64
CA VAL A 42 14.79 -1.19 6.34
C VAL A 42 13.84 -1.45 5.17
N LEU A 43 13.20 -0.42 4.61
CA LEU A 43 12.28 -0.55 3.49
C LEU A 43 13.02 -0.93 2.21
N ALA A 44 12.62 -2.04 1.57
CA ALA A 44 13.23 -2.52 0.33
C ALA A 44 12.23 -2.78 -0.81
N HIS A 45 10.94 -2.91 -0.47
CA HIS A 45 9.89 -3.24 -1.44
C HIS A 45 8.59 -2.57 -1.02
N VAL A 46 7.82 -2.11 -2.00
CA VAL A 46 6.44 -1.71 -1.79
C VAL A 46 5.48 -2.45 -2.73
N HIS A 47 4.34 -2.86 -2.18
CA HIS A 47 3.19 -3.26 -2.99
C HIS A 47 2.30 -2.05 -3.26
N VAL A 48 2.01 -1.84 -4.54
CA VAL A 48 1.16 -0.76 -5.04
C VAL A 48 -0.15 -1.36 -5.50
N GLY A 49 -1.20 -1.09 -4.73
CA GLY A 49 -2.58 -1.41 -5.01
C GLY A 49 -3.45 -0.53 -4.13
N ASP A 50 -4.64 -0.20 -4.60
CA ASP A 50 -5.56 0.65 -3.87
C ASP A 50 -6.50 -0.17 -2.98
N THR A 51 -7.15 0.47 -2.02
CA THR A 51 -8.09 -0.17 -1.12
C THR A 51 -9.04 0.86 -0.54
N PHE A 52 -10.22 0.44 -0.10
CA PHE A 52 -11.10 1.32 0.65
C PHE A 52 -10.69 1.41 2.12
N ASN A 53 -10.89 2.58 2.70
CA ASN A 53 -10.79 2.77 4.13
C ASN A 53 -12.00 2.12 4.82
N HIS A 54 -11.76 0.99 5.47
CA HIS A 54 -12.78 0.22 6.18
C HIS A 54 -13.44 0.98 7.35
N LYS A 55 -12.79 2.04 7.87
CA LYS A 55 -13.33 2.91 8.93
C LYS A 55 -14.26 4.00 8.39
N ALA A 56 -14.21 4.28 7.09
CA ALA A 56 -15.02 5.31 6.47
C ALA A 56 -16.52 4.98 6.52
N SER A 57 -17.36 6.00 6.26
CA SER A 57 -18.82 5.88 6.32
C SER A 57 -19.31 5.38 7.69
N SER A 58 -18.73 5.90 8.78
CA SER A 58 -19.07 5.48 10.15
C SER A 58 -18.93 3.97 10.40
N GLY A 59 -17.94 3.33 9.77
CA GLY A 59 -17.73 1.88 9.83
C GLY A 59 -18.64 1.05 8.91
N LEU A 60 -19.47 1.70 8.09
CA LEU A 60 -20.40 1.05 7.15
C LEU A 60 -19.89 0.99 5.71
N ARG A 61 -18.57 1.20 5.49
CA ARG A 61 -17.94 1.09 4.17
C ARG A 61 -18.31 -0.22 3.47
N TYR A 62 -18.24 -1.33 4.20
CA TYR A 62 -18.53 -2.65 3.66
C TYR A 62 -19.91 -3.11 4.13
N ILE A 63 -20.81 -3.29 3.16
CA ILE A 63 -22.14 -3.84 3.41
C ILE A 63 -22.07 -5.34 3.12
N LEU A 64 -22.15 -6.16 4.17
CA LEU A 64 -22.13 -7.62 4.06
C LEU A 64 -23.55 -8.19 4.19
N ASN A 65 -23.84 -9.22 3.40
CA ASN A 65 -25.11 -9.95 3.41
C ASN A 65 -24.84 -11.46 3.49
N PRO A 66 -25.29 -12.17 4.56
CA PRO A 66 -26.13 -11.67 5.65
C PRO A 66 -25.39 -10.67 6.57
N PRO A 67 -26.12 -9.75 7.21
CA PRO A 67 -25.56 -8.93 8.28
C PRO A 67 -24.94 -9.78 9.39
N GLY A 68 -23.87 -9.29 10.01
CA GLY A 68 -23.14 -10.03 11.06
C GLY A 68 -22.14 -11.06 10.54
N THR A 69 -21.94 -11.15 9.22
CA THR A 69 -20.89 -11.99 8.62
C THR A 69 -19.52 -11.63 9.20
N GLN A 70 -18.85 -12.60 9.83
CA GLN A 70 -17.47 -12.45 10.28
C GLN A 70 -16.51 -12.69 9.11
N ALA A 71 -16.23 -11.64 8.36
CA ALA A 71 -15.29 -11.66 7.25
C ALA A 71 -14.20 -10.60 7.42
N ARG A 72 -13.03 -10.89 6.86
CA ARG A 72 -12.02 -9.89 6.58
C ARG A 72 -12.13 -9.51 5.11
N VAL A 73 -12.44 -8.25 4.85
CA VAL A 73 -12.45 -7.72 3.49
C VAL A 73 -11.01 -7.36 3.13
N HIS A 74 -10.41 -8.14 2.25
CA HIS A 74 -9.06 -7.93 1.75
C HIS A 74 -9.15 -7.47 0.29
N GLN A 75 -8.91 -6.20 0.04
CA GLN A 75 -9.06 -5.58 -1.27
C GLN A 75 -7.74 -5.02 -1.77
N HIS A 76 -7.50 -5.26 -3.04
CA HIS A 76 -6.33 -4.83 -3.80
C HIS A 76 -6.87 -4.37 -5.17
N LEU A 77 -7.13 -3.07 -5.30
CA LEU A 77 -7.79 -2.41 -6.42
C LEU A 77 -6.76 -1.69 -7.31
N ASP A 78 -7.20 -1.24 -8.50
CA ASP A 78 -6.38 -0.33 -9.31
C ASP A 78 -6.26 1.03 -8.60
N ILE A 79 -5.16 1.75 -8.82
CA ILE A 79 -4.99 3.15 -8.37
C ILE A 79 -6.20 3.98 -8.81
N GLY A 80 -6.77 4.74 -7.87
CA GLY A 80 -7.90 5.63 -8.13
C GLY A 80 -9.26 4.97 -7.94
N GLN A 81 -9.30 3.68 -7.58
CA GLN A 81 -10.53 2.97 -7.22
C GLN A 81 -10.74 2.83 -5.72
N GLY A 82 -9.72 3.14 -4.93
CA GLY A 82 -9.78 3.16 -3.47
C GLY A 82 -9.49 4.55 -2.92
N GLU A 83 -8.85 4.57 -1.75
CA GLU A 83 -8.65 5.77 -0.95
C GLU A 83 -7.21 5.90 -0.42
N VAL A 84 -6.29 5.03 -0.86
CA VAL A 84 -4.88 5.16 -0.46
C VAL A 84 -4.37 6.56 -0.84
N PRO A 85 -3.74 7.30 0.08
CA PRO A 85 -3.26 8.66 -0.19
C PRO A 85 -1.99 8.60 -1.04
N TRP A 86 -2.15 8.49 -2.36
CA TRP A 86 -1.04 8.23 -3.29
C TRP A 86 0.00 9.34 -3.34
N ASP A 87 -0.40 10.61 -3.20
CA ASP A 87 0.54 11.74 -3.13
C ASP A 87 1.44 11.64 -1.88
N ASP A 88 0.88 11.30 -0.72
CA ASP A 88 1.66 11.05 0.50
C ASP A 88 2.57 9.84 0.34
N PHE A 89 2.06 8.77 -0.27
CA PHE A 89 2.80 7.53 -0.50
C PHE A 89 4.01 7.76 -1.41
N PHE A 90 3.79 8.18 -2.66
CA PHE A 90 4.86 8.37 -3.64
C PHE A 90 5.76 9.55 -3.29
N GLY A 91 5.19 10.66 -2.81
CA GLY A 91 5.96 11.82 -2.36
C GLY A 91 6.87 11.50 -1.18
N THR A 92 6.41 10.69 -0.23
CA THR A 92 7.27 10.26 0.89
C THR A 92 8.34 9.30 0.44
N LEU A 93 8.02 8.31 -0.42
CA LEU A 93 9.03 7.40 -0.98
C LEU A 93 10.15 8.16 -1.70
N ALA A 94 9.82 9.19 -2.49
CA ALA A 94 10.81 10.05 -3.13
C ALA A 94 11.65 10.80 -2.08
N ALA A 95 10.99 11.41 -1.10
CA ALA A 95 11.65 12.22 -0.07
C ALA A 95 12.60 11.41 0.82
N ILE A 96 12.33 10.13 1.07
CA ILE A 96 13.23 9.23 1.81
C ILE A 96 14.29 8.56 0.93
N GLY A 97 14.32 8.87 -0.37
CA GLY A 97 15.30 8.32 -1.32
C GLY A 97 15.11 6.84 -1.60
N PHE A 98 13.85 6.36 -1.65
CA PHE A 98 13.57 4.96 -1.92
C PHE A 98 14.03 4.56 -3.33
N ASP A 99 14.88 3.52 -3.40
CA ASP A 99 15.45 2.92 -4.63
C ASP A 99 15.16 1.41 -4.69
N GLY A 100 14.06 0.97 -4.08
CA GLY A 100 13.66 -0.43 -4.00
C GLY A 100 12.69 -0.85 -5.09
N ILE A 101 12.07 -2.02 -4.90
CA ILE A 101 11.11 -2.57 -5.85
C ILE A 101 9.72 -1.97 -5.61
N MET A 102 9.01 -1.61 -6.68
CA MET A 102 7.58 -1.34 -6.64
C MET A 102 6.84 -2.41 -7.45
N THR A 103 5.89 -3.11 -6.84
CA THR A 103 5.10 -4.14 -7.52
C THR A 103 3.63 -3.76 -7.55
N ALA A 104 3.04 -3.70 -8.75
CA ALA A 104 1.60 -3.66 -8.90
C ALA A 104 0.99 -4.93 -8.28
N CYS A 105 0.18 -4.76 -7.25
CA CYS A 105 -0.38 -5.83 -6.43
C CYS A 105 -1.90 -5.67 -6.38
N VAL A 106 -2.55 -6.01 -7.49
CA VAL A 106 -4.01 -5.89 -7.70
C VAL A 106 -4.61 -7.28 -7.86
N PHE A 107 -5.71 -7.55 -7.16
CA PHE A 107 -6.40 -8.87 -7.19
C PHE A 107 -7.86 -8.79 -7.64
N ALA A 108 -8.43 -7.58 -7.72
CA ALA A 108 -9.86 -7.40 -7.94
C ALA A 108 -10.32 -7.63 -9.40
N TRP A 109 -9.39 -7.77 -10.34
CA TRP A 109 -9.66 -7.64 -11.78
C TRP A 109 -9.05 -8.77 -12.61
N GLU A 110 -9.21 -10.02 -12.18
CA GLU A 110 -8.71 -11.20 -12.88
C GLU A 110 -9.19 -11.24 -14.35
N ASP A 111 -10.46 -10.91 -14.58
CA ASP A 111 -11.12 -10.88 -15.89
C ASP A 111 -10.46 -9.89 -16.87
N ARG A 112 -9.73 -8.90 -16.36
CA ARG A 112 -9.01 -7.89 -17.14
C ARG A 112 -7.56 -7.71 -16.66
N ALA A 113 -6.91 -8.78 -16.20
CA ALA A 113 -5.60 -8.74 -15.54
C ALA A 113 -4.52 -7.99 -16.36
N ASP A 114 -4.40 -8.26 -17.66
CA ASP A 114 -3.42 -7.59 -18.53
C ASP A 114 -3.68 -6.09 -18.66
N HIS A 115 -4.97 -5.70 -18.73
CA HIS A 115 -5.36 -4.30 -18.80
C HIS A 115 -5.06 -3.59 -17.48
N SER A 116 -5.44 -4.19 -16.35
CA SER A 116 -5.13 -3.69 -14.99
C SER A 116 -3.61 -3.53 -14.81
N GLY A 117 -2.80 -4.52 -15.19
CA GLY A 117 -1.35 -4.43 -15.10
C GLY A 117 -0.75 -3.28 -15.90
N ARG A 118 -1.20 -3.06 -17.14
CA ARG A 118 -0.77 -1.92 -17.98
C ARG A 118 -1.21 -0.59 -17.40
N PHE A 119 -2.45 -0.51 -16.91
CA PHE A 119 -2.99 0.67 -16.24
C PHE A 119 -2.16 1.03 -15.01
N MET A 120 -1.96 0.08 -14.09
CA MET A 120 -1.18 0.27 -12.87
C MET A 120 0.24 0.73 -13.17
N ARG A 121 0.90 0.11 -14.16
CA ARG A 121 2.25 0.53 -14.56
C ARG A 121 2.29 1.97 -15.07
N ALA A 122 1.28 2.39 -15.84
CA ALA A 122 1.18 3.76 -16.35
C ALA A 122 0.91 4.77 -15.22
N GLU A 123 -0.01 4.48 -14.30
CA GLU A 123 -0.29 5.36 -13.15
C GLU A 123 0.92 5.49 -12.21
N MET A 124 1.59 4.38 -11.91
CA MET A 124 2.85 4.40 -11.15
C MET A 124 3.91 5.28 -11.84
N GLN A 125 4.01 5.26 -13.18
CA GLN A 125 4.95 6.13 -13.89
C GLN A 125 4.66 7.60 -13.67
N LYS A 126 3.39 8.00 -13.73
CA LYS A 126 2.99 9.41 -13.56
C LYS A 126 3.42 9.94 -12.20
N TYR A 127 3.22 9.16 -11.14
CA TYR A 127 3.67 9.53 -9.80
C TYR A 127 5.20 9.56 -9.69
N ILE A 128 5.90 8.61 -10.30
CA ILE A 128 7.37 8.63 -10.35
C ILE A 128 7.87 9.91 -11.05
N ASP A 129 7.34 10.22 -12.24
CA ASP A 129 7.72 11.42 -13.02
C ASP A 129 7.42 12.72 -12.26
N GLN A 130 6.39 12.72 -11.42
CA GLN A 130 6.02 13.87 -10.59
C GLN A 130 6.99 14.09 -9.43
N TYR A 131 7.42 13.02 -8.76
CA TYR A 131 8.12 13.10 -7.46
C TYR A 131 9.63 12.81 -7.50
N TRP A 132 10.12 11.99 -8.44
CA TRP A 132 11.56 11.71 -8.60
C TRP A 132 12.17 12.67 -9.63
N LYS A 133 12.60 13.85 -9.16
CA LYS A 133 13.30 14.86 -9.97
C LYS A 133 14.80 14.83 -9.76
#